data_AF-A0A2V9D3P8-F1
#
_entry.id   AF-A0A2V9D3P8-F1
#
_cell.length_a   1.000
_cell.length_b   1.000
_cell.length_c   1.000
_cell.angle_alpha   90.00
_cell.angle_beta   90.00
_cell.angle_gamma   90.00
#
_symmetry.space_group_name_H-M   'P 1'
#
loop_
_entity.id
_entity.type
_entity.pdbx_description
1 polymer ?
#
loop_
_entity_poly.entity_id
_entity_poly.type
_entity_poly.pdbx_seq_one_letter_code
_entity_poly.pdbx_strand_id
1 'polypeptide(L)'
;MAWASPILTIGHSTRPIEEFIELLQEHGVERLVDIRTIPHSRRNPQFNCQALAKSLEHEGIAYVHLKELGGLRRPGRDSINTGWRNASFRGYADYMETAEFEKALGRLLQLCAEKRCAVMCAEAVPWRCHRSVLADALLARGIPVEHILSGGRRQVHSLASFARIQNEIVVYPQVQEEVRRKRPGRAQAELKFDDREAAMSGKKRKTKFTAAKEARRRARLAVGSPRMERVIADRRRKPPKHKKPLKDLAEI
;
A
#
# COMPACT_ATOMS: atom_id res chain seq x y z
N MET A 1 22.51 10.07 13.52
CA MET A 1 22.53 11.21 12.58
C MET A 1 21.10 11.64 12.33
N ALA A 2 20.77 12.92 12.50
CA ALA A 2 19.45 13.42 12.11
C ALA A 2 19.41 13.57 10.59
N TRP A 3 18.48 12.88 9.93
CA TRP A 3 18.30 12.96 8.48
C TRP A 3 17.61 14.28 8.14
N ALA A 4 18.30 15.16 7.41
CA ALA A 4 17.77 16.47 7.01
C ALA A 4 16.64 16.37 5.98
N SER A 5 16.47 15.22 5.32
CA SER A 5 15.42 14.97 4.33
C SER A 5 14.98 13.51 4.35
N PRO A 6 13.71 13.23 4.00
CA PRO A 6 13.20 11.87 3.94
C PRO A 6 13.83 11.10 2.78
N ILE A 7 14.01 9.79 2.98
CA ILE A 7 14.26 8.86 1.87
C ILE A 7 12.95 8.71 1.09
N LEU A 8 13.01 8.92 -0.22
CA LEU A 8 11.85 8.75 -1.08
C LEU A 8 11.71 7.29 -1.50
N THR A 9 10.49 6.88 -1.83
CA THR A 9 10.25 5.59 -2.47
C THR A 9 9.28 5.73 -3.63
N ILE A 10 9.43 4.90 -4.65
CA ILE A 10 8.61 4.94 -5.86
C ILE A 10 8.34 3.53 -6.38
N GLY A 11 7.22 3.36 -7.08
CA GLY A 11 6.87 2.12 -7.76
C GLY A 11 6.74 2.40 -9.24
N HIS A 12 7.47 1.66 -10.09
CA HIS A 12 7.43 1.94 -11.53
C HIS A 12 6.10 1.57 -12.18
N SER A 13 5.35 0.62 -11.61
CA SER A 13 4.05 0.17 -12.13
C SER A 13 4.14 -0.21 -13.62
N THR A 14 3.26 0.33 -14.44
CA THR A 14 3.23 0.22 -15.89
C THR A 14 3.38 1.60 -16.56
N ARG A 15 4.02 2.56 -15.87
CA ARG A 15 4.19 3.93 -16.41
C ARG A 15 5.07 3.92 -17.66
N PRO A 16 4.83 4.83 -18.62
CA PRO A 16 5.84 5.21 -19.59
C PRO A 16 7.14 5.65 -18.88
N ILE A 17 8.28 5.54 -19.57
CA ILE A 17 9.57 5.86 -18.95
C ILE A 17 9.71 7.36 -18.72
N GLU A 18 9.14 8.17 -19.62
CA GLU A 18 9.11 9.63 -19.58
C GLU A 18 8.34 10.10 -18.34
N GLU A 19 7.12 9.62 -18.14
CA GLU A 19 6.32 9.94 -16.95
C GLU A 19 7.04 9.50 -15.64
N PHE A 20 7.74 8.37 -15.66
CA PHE A 20 8.49 7.91 -14.51
C PHE A 20 9.67 8.84 -14.18
N ILE A 21 10.40 9.30 -15.20
CA ILE A 21 11.52 10.24 -15.07
C ILE A 21 11.03 11.60 -14.57
N GLU A 22 9.93 12.11 -15.10
CA GLU A 22 9.31 13.37 -14.66
C GLU A 22 9.01 13.31 -13.16
N LEU A 23 8.45 12.19 -12.66
CA LEU A 23 8.23 11.98 -11.23
C LEU A 23 9.52 11.94 -10.40
N LEU A 24 10.65 11.51 -10.97
CA LEU A 24 11.92 11.57 -10.26
C LEU A 24 12.44 13.02 -10.21
N GLN A 25 12.38 13.73 -11.32
CA GLN A 25 12.85 15.11 -11.46
C GLN A 25 12.03 16.09 -10.62
N GLU A 26 10.69 16.00 -10.65
CA GLU A 26 9.79 16.82 -9.84
C GLU A 26 10.11 16.74 -8.34
N HIS A 27 10.60 15.58 -7.89
CA HIS A 27 10.95 15.34 -6.49
C HIS A 27 12.45 15.50 -6.21
N GLY A 28 13.22 15.99 -7.18
CA GLY A 28 14.66 16.24 -7.07
C GLY A 28 15.48 14.98 -6.81
N VAL A 29 15.04 13.83 -7.31
CA VAL A 29 15.78 12.57 -7.15
C VAL A 29 17.01 12.58 -8.03
N GLU A 30 18.17 12.47 -7.40
CA GLU A 30 19.46 12.39 -8.08
C GLU A 30 19.98 10.95 -8.23
N ARG A 31 19.41 10.02 -7.44
CA ARG A 31 19.77 8.61 -7.46
C ARG A 31 18.54 7.71 -7.26
N LEU A 32 18.35 6.78 -8.19
CA LEU A 32 17.38 5.70 -8.08
C LEU A 32 18.06 4.42 -7.57
N VAL A 33 17.59 3.92 -6.43
CA VAL A 33 18.03 2.63 -5.88
C VAL A 33 16.97 1.58 -6.18
N ASP A 34 17.24 0.72 -7.15
CA ASP A 34 16.37 -0.41 -7.49
C ASP A 34 16.60 -1.56 -6.51
N ILE A 35 15.57 -1.91 -5.73
CA ILE A 35 15.64 -3.02 -4.77
C ILE A 35 14.97 -4.28 -5.31
N ARG A 36 14.47 -4.31 -6.55
CA ARG A 36 13.85 -5.52 -7.11
C ARG A 36 14.87 -6.65 -7.17
N THR A 37 14.53 -7.83 -6.64
CA THR A 37 15.43 -8.99 -6.76
C THR A 37 15.69 -9.36 -8.22
N ILE A 38 14.66 -9.23 -9.08
CA ILE A 38 14.73 -9.51 -10.51
C ILE A 38 14.22 -8.29 -11.28
N PRO A 39 15.09 -7.36 -11.70
CA PRO A 39 14.73 -6.17 -12.46
C PRO A 39 14.58 -6.47 -13.96
N HIS A 40 13.72 -7.44 -14.28
CA HIS A 40 13.47 -7.87 -15.66
C HIS A 40 11.98 -8.21 -15.87
N SER A 41 11.38 -7.66 -16.92
CA SER A 41 9.98 -7.85 -17.30
C SER A 41 9.81 -7.75 -18.81
N ARG A 42 9.09 -8.72 -19.39
CA ARG A 42 8.66 -8.66 -20.80
C ARG A 42 7.55 -7.64 -21.03
N ARG A 43 6.72 -7.39 -20.01
CA ARG A 43 5.58 -6.47 -20.11
C ARG A 43 6.00 -5.01 -20.00
N ASN A 44 7.00 -4.75 -19.16
CA ASN A 44 7.52 -3.40 -18.93
C ASN A 44 9.04 -3.38 -19.21
N PRO A 45 9.46 -3.59 -20.48
CA PRO A 45 10.87 -3.70 -20.83
C PRO A 45 11.67 -2.42 -20.57
N GLN A 46 11.03 -1.25 -20.54
CA GLN A 46 11.64 0.03 -20.18
C GLN A 46 12.21 0.06 -18.76
N PHE A 47 11.66 -0.76 -17.85
CA PHE A 47 12.16 -0.92 -16.49
C PHE A 47 13.11 -2.12 -16.34
N ASN A 48 13.62 -2.69 -17.43
CA ASN A 48 14.71 -3.65 -17.34
C ASN A 48 16.00 -2.93 -16.95
N CYS A 49 16.82 -3.55 -16.10
CA CYS A 49 18.02 -2.94 -15.51
C CYS A 49 18.86 -2.09 -16.50
N GLN A 50 19.23 -2.65 -17.66
CA GLN A 50 20.03 -1.94 -18.67
C GLN A 50 19.28 -0.81 -19.38
N ALA A 51 18.00 -1.00 -19.69
CA ALA A 51 17.19 0.02 -20.36
C ALA A 51 16.95 1.21 -19.43
N LEU A 52 16.56 0.91 -18.18
CA LEU A 52 16.32 1.91 -17.15
C LEU A 52 17.59 2.70 -16.82
N ALA A 53 18.73 2.03 -16.67
CA ALA A 53 20.00 2.71 -16.40
C ALA A 53 20.34 3.73 -17.50
N LYS A 54 20.19 3.35 -18.78
CA LYS A 54 20.44 4.25 -19.92
C LYS A 54 19.50 5.45 -19.93
N SER A 55 18.20 5.22 -19.70
CA SER A 55 17.21 6.31 -19.66
C SER A 55 17.48 7.28 -18.52
N LEU A 56 17.92 6.80 -17.35
CA LEU A 56 18.24 7.65 -16.20
C LEU A 56 19.56 8.41 -16.38
N GLU A 57 20.56 7.79 -17.01
CA GLU A 57 21.85 8.41 -17.32
C GLU A 57 21.70 9.63 -18.22
N HIS A 58 20.82 9.56 -19.23
CA HIS A 58 20.49 10.68 -20.11
C HIS A 58 19.96 11.91 -19.33
N GLU A 59 19.28 11.67 -18.21
CA GLU A 59 18.66 12.69 -17.37
C GLU A 59 19.53 13.08 -16.16
N GLY A 60 20.77 12.57 -16.09
CA GLY A 60 21.69 12.83 -14.98
C GLY A 60 21.32 12.15 -13.66
N ILE A 61 20.41 11.17 -13.67
CA ILE A 61 19.98 10.42 -12.48
C ILE A 61 20.83 9.15 -12.36
N ALA A 62 21.55 9.01 -11.24
CA ALA A 62 22.35 7.81 -10.99
C ALA A 62 21.47 6.58 -10.74
N TYR A 63 21.83 5.44 -11.29
CA TYR A 63 21.12 4.18 -11.08
C TYR A 63 21.98 3.17 -10.30
N VAL A 64 21.42 2.60 -9.22
CA VAL A 64 22.06 1.54 -8.44
C VAL A 64 21.09 0.40 -8.24
N HIS A 65 21.48 -0.82 -8.61
CA HIS A 65 20.73 -2.03 -8.29
C HIS A 65 21.25 -2.65 -6.98
N LEU A 66 20.38 -2.76 -5.98
CA LEU A 66 20.69 -3.30 -4.65
C LEU A 66 19.78 -4.50 -4.36
N LYS A 67 20.05 -5.61 -5.06
CA LYS A 67 19.25 -6.85 -5.02
C LYS A 67 19.13 -7.45 -3.61
N GLU A 68 20.08 -7.15 -2.74
CA GLU A 68 20.13 -7.62 -1.35
C GLU A 68 18.91 -7.15 -0.57
N LEU A 69 18.36 -5.97 -0.88
CA LEU A 69 17.12 -5.47 -0.26
C LEU A 69 15.84 -5.97 -0.95
N GLY A 70 15.93 -6.97 -1.83
CA GLY A 70 14.80 -7.41 -2.62
C GLY A 70 13.80 -8.33 -1.93
N GLY A 71 12.54 -8.18 -2.33
CA GLY A 71 11.36 -8.78 -1.70
C GLY A 71 11.18 -10.30 -1.83
N LEU A 72 11.94 -10.98 -2.70
CA LEU A 72 11.81 -12.43 -2.85
C LEU A 72 12.51 -13.16 -1.69
N ARG A 73 11.74 -13.34 -0.62
CA ARG A 73 12.13 -14.00 0.62
C ARG A 73 11.08 -15.04 1.02
N ARG A 74 11.52 -16.09 1.72
CA ARG A 74 10.65 -17.15 2.24
C ARG A 74 10.65 -17.06 3.77
N PRO A 75 9.49 -17.21 4.41
CA PRO A 75 9.42 -17.17 5.85
C PRO A 75 10.11 -18.37 6.49
N GLY A 76 10.73 -18.15 7.64
CA GLY A 76 11.23 -19.22 8.50
C GLY A 76 10.07 -20.03 9.09
N ARG A 77 10.34 -21.28 9.51
CA ARG A 77 9.34 -22.11 10.19
C ARG A 77 8.91 -21.50 11.52
N ASP A 78 9.86 -20.91 12.23
CA ASP A 78 9.68 -20.30 13.56
C ASP A 78 9.54 -18.77 13.48
N SER A 79 9.03 -18.26 12.35
CA SER A 79 8.82 -16.82 12.14
C SER A 79 7.95 -16.21 13.24
N ILE A 80 8.48 -15.21 13.92
CA ILE A 80 7.73 -14.41 14.91
C ILE A 80 6.81 -13.38 14.25
N ASN A 81 7.01 -13.10 12.96
CA ASN A 81 6.32 -12.09 12.17
C ASN A 81 4.93 -12.56 11.68
N THR A 82 4.19 -13.24 12.56
CA THR A 82 2.97 -13.96 12.24
C THR A 82 1.76 -13.08 11.95
N GLY A 83 1.83 -11.78 12.27
CA GLY A 83 0.83 -10.79 11.88
C GLY A 83 0.70 -10.63 10.36
N TRP A 84 1.76 -10.91 9.59
CA TRP A 84 1.70 -10.90 8.13
C TRP A 84 1.02 -12.16 7.59
N ARG A 85 -0.23 -12.04 7.11
CA ARG A 85 -0.94 -13.14 6.42
C ARG A 85 -0.27 -13.55 5.11
N ASN A 86 0.39 -12.61 4.43
CA ASN A 86 1.12 -12.87 3.19
C ASN A 86 2.51 -13.45 3.49
N ALA A 87 2.81 -14.62 2.95
CA ALA A 87 4.07 -15.32 3.19
C ALA A 87 5.31 -14.54 2.72
N SER A 88 5.21 -13.77 1.63
CA SER A 88 6.33 -12.97 1.12
C SER A 88 6.64 -11.77 2.03
N PHE A 89 5.64 -11.09 2.59
CA PHE A 89 5.89 -10.04 3.59
C PHE A 89 6.46 -10.61 4.88
N ARG A 90 5.94 -11.76 5.33
CA ARG A 90 6.50 -12.47 6.49
C ARG A 90 7.96 -12.84 6.26
N GLY A 91 8.28 -13.43 5.12
CA GLY A 91 9.66 -13.79 4.78
C GLY A 91 10.58 -12.58 4.63
N TYR A 92 10.07 -11.44 4.15
CA TYR A 92 10.86 -10.21 4.15
C TYR A 92 11.09 -9.67 5.56
N ALA A 93 10.08 -9.74 6.43
CA ALA A 93 10.23 -9.34 7.82
C ALA A 93 11.26 -10.20 8.57
N ASP A 94 11.21 -11.53 8.39
CA ASP A 94 12.23 -12.43 8.94
C ASP A 94 13.63 -12.09 8.40
N TYR A 95 13.73 -11.71 7.12
CA TYR A 95 15.00 -11.30 6.53
C TYR A 95 15.56 -10.01 7.18
N MET A 96 14.71 -9.10 7.67
CA MET A 96 15.17 -7.87 8.32
C MET A 96 15.95 -8.10 9.62
N GLU A 97 15.83 -9.30 10.20
CA GLU A 97 16.54 -9.71 11.40
C GLU A 97 17.94 -10.27 11.10
N THR A 98 18.35 -10.33 9.82
CA THR A 98 19.63 -10.91 9.40
C THR A 98 20.75 -9.88 9.28
N ALA A 99 21.99 -10.32 9.45
CA ALA A 99 23.18 -9.48 9.27
C ALA A 99 23.35 -9.03 7.81
N GLU A 100 22.89 -9.85 6.85
CA GLU A 100 22.88 -9.51 5.44
C GLU A 100 21.96 -8.34 5.13
N PHE A 101 20.77 -8.29 5.75
CA PHE A 101 19.87 -7.15 5.63
C PHE A 101 20.49 -5.90 6.23
N GLU A 102 21.06 -5.98 7.44
CA GLU A 102 21.70 -4.83 8.09
C GLU A 102 22.84 -4.25 7.24
N LYS A 103 23.68 -5.12 6.65
CA LYS A 103 24.73 -4.70 5.72
C LYS A 103 24.17 -4.01 4.48
N ALA A 104 23.12 -4.57 3.89
CA ALA A 104 22.48 -4.00 2.71
C ALA A 104 21.78 -2.67 3.02
N LEU A 105 21.16 -2.56 4.18
CA LEU A 105 20.56 -1.33 4.68
C LEU A 105 21.62 -0.25 4.89
N GLY A 106 22.75 -0.58 5.54
CA GLY A 106 23.88 0.33 5.70
C GLY A 106 24.39 0.88 4.35
N ARG A 107 24.49 0.02 3.33
CA ARG A 107 24.83 0.45 1.96
C ARG A 107 23.78 1.40 1.37
N LEU A 108 22.49 1.12 1.55
CA LEU A 108 21.42 2.04 1.14
C LEU A 108 21.57 3.40 1.83
N LEU A 109 21.81 3.42 3.13
CA LEU A 109 21.95 4.66 3.90
C LEU A 109 23.16 5.49 3.46
N GLN A 110 24.29 4.85 3.16
CA GLN A 110 25.47 5.53 2.59
C GLN A 110 25.12 6.20 1.25
N LEU A 111 24.43 5.49 0.36
CA LEU A 111 23.99 6.05 -0.92
C LEU A 111 23.01 7.22 -0.73
N CYS A 112 22.10 7.12 0.24
CA CYS A 112 21.10 8.17 0.50
C CYS A 112 21.66 9.37 1.28
N ALA A 113 22.84 9.24 1.91
CA ALA A 113 23.52 10.33 2.58
C ALA A 113 24.27 11.25 1.59
N GLU A 114 24.74 10.70 0.46
CA GLU A 114 25.48 11.45 -0.56
C GLU A 114 24.58 12.31 -1.46
N LYS A 115 23.41 11.78 -1.80
CA LYS A 115 22.51 12.33 -2.83
C LYS A 115 21.07 12.05 -2.48
N ARG A 116 20.15 12.90 -2.95
CA ARG A 116 18.71 12.66 -2.77
C ARG A 116 18.28 11.39 -3.51
N CYS A 117 17.83 10.40 -2.76
CA CYS A 117 17.53 9.07 -3.28
C CYS A 117 16.03 8.74 -3.31
N ALA A 118 15.63 7.97 -4.31
CA ALA A 118 14.38 7.23 -4.31
C ALA A 118 14.64 5.71 -4.38
N VAL A 119 14.01 4.96 -3.49
CA VAL A 119 14.02 3.49 -3.48
C VAL A 119 12.86 2.95 -4.33
N MET A 120 13.18 2.13 -5.33
CA MET A 120 12.21 1.68 -6.33
C MET A 120 11.84 0.20 -6.19
N CYS A 121 10.55 -0.09 -6.34
CA CYS A 121 10.03 -1.44 -6.62
C CYS A 121 9.08 -1.47 -7.84
N ALA A 122 8.40 -2.60 -8.07
CA ALA A 122 7.50 -2.76 -9.21
C ALA A 122 6.07 -2.24 -8.98
N GLU A 123 5.53 -2.42 -7.77
CA GLU A 123 4.13 -2.14 -7.48
C GLU A 123 3.86 -0.65 -7.32
N ALA A 124 2.77 -0.16 -7.92
CA ALA A 124 2.38 1.26 -7.88
C ALA A 124 2.24 1.81 -6.46
N VAL A 125 1.67 1.00 -5.56
CA VAL A 125 1.35 1.42 -4.18
C VAL A 125 2.21 0.67 -3.16
N PRO A 126 2.71 1.35 -2.11
CA PRO A 126 3.70 0.78 -1.19
C PRO A 126 3.13 -0.35 -0.31
N TRP A 127 1.86 -0.27 0.11
CA TRP A 127 1.21 -1.28 0.97
C TRP A 127 0.97 -2.64 0.29
N ARG A 128 1.35 -2.79 -0.98
CA ARG A 128 1.27 -4.05 -1.72
C ARG A 128 2.64 -4.64 -2.05
N CYS A 129 3.72 -4.06 -1.53
CA CYS A 129 5.07 -4.54 -1.82
C CYS A 129 6.07 -4.35 -0.68
N HIS A 130 7.20 -5.03 -0.83
CA HIS A 130 8.26 -5.11 0.17
C HIS A 130 8.88 -3.75 0.52
N ARG A 131 8.76 -2.73 -0.34
CA ARG A 131 9.26 -1.38 -0.03
C ARG A 131 8.56 -0.76 1.18
N SER A 132 7.33 -1.16 1.51
CA SER A 132 6.67 -0.72 2.76
C SER A 132 7.31 -1.33 3.99
N VAL A 133 7.67 -2.62 3.93
CA VAL A 133 8.35 -3.31 5.03
C VAL A 133 9.77 -2.77 5.22
N LEU A 134 10.48 -2.46 4.13
CA LEU A 134 11.75 -1.72 4.20
C LEU A 134 11.58 -0.32 4.81
N ALA A 135 10.51 0.39 4.45
CA ALA A 135 10.22 1.71 4.98
C ALA A 135 9.90 1.67 6.49
N ASP A 136 9.27 0.59 6.99
CA ASP A 136 9.10 0.37 8.42
C ASP A 136 10.47 0.28 9.12
N ALA A 137 11.42 -0.47 8.56
CA ALA A 137 12.77 -0.60 9.12
C ALA A 137 13.58 0.71 9.14
N LEU A 138 13.38 1.56 8.13
CA LEU A 138 13.94 2.91 8.08
C LEU A 138 13.32 3.80 9.17
N LEU A 139 11.99 3.80 9.31
CA LEU A 139 11.31 4.56 10.36
C LEU A 139 11.73 4.11 11.76
N ALA A 140 11.94 2.81 11.98
CA ALA A 140 12.39 2.28 13.27
C ALA A 140 13.79 2.77 13.69
N ARG A 141 14.60 3.21 12.73
CA ARG A 141 15.91 3.85 12.93
C ARG A 141 15.85 5.39 12.92
N GLY A 142 14.64 5.95 13.00
CA GLY A 142 14.42 7.39 13.00
C GLY A 142 14.59 8.08 11.64
N ILE A 143 14.57 7.31 10.54
CA ILE A 143 14.76 7.83 9.20
C ILE A 143 13.39 8.08 8.56
N PRO A 144 13.01 9.33 8.29
CA PRO A 144 11.72 9.62 7.68
C PRO A 144 11.65 9.08 6.26
N VAL A 145 10.50 8.52 5.88
CA VAL A 145 10.26 7.97 4.54
C VAL A 145 9.00 8.57 3.95
N GLU A 146 9.06 8.91 2.66
CA GLU A 146 7.91 9.38 1.90
C GLU A 146 7.76 8.61 0.59
N HIS A 147 6.52 8.34 0.18
CA HIS A 147 6.19 7.62 -1.04
C HIS A 147 5.76 8.60 -2.13
N ILE A 148 6.47 8.60 -3.26
CA ILE A 148 6.00 9.24 -4.50
C ILE A 148 4.90 8.36 -5.07
N LEU A 149 3.69 8.91 -5.19
CA LEU A 149 2.52 8.20 -5.72
C LEU A 149 2.12 8.68 -7.11
N SER A 150 2.08 9.99 -7.32
CA SER A 150 1.66 10.63 -8.58
C SER A 150 1.92 12.14 -8.51
N GLY A 151 2.42 12.74 -9.60
CA GLY A 151 2.79 14.16 -9.69
C GLY A 151 3.59 14.64 -8.47
N GLY A 152 3.38 15.90 -8.08
CA GLY A 152 3.98 16.50 -6.87
C GLY A 152 3.52 15.93 -5.52
N ARG A 153 2.68 14.89 -5.47
CA ARG A 153 2.15 14.33 -4.20
C ARG A 153 3.08 13.27 -3.61
N ARG A 154 3.55 13.54 -2.38
CA ARG A 154 4.20 12.58 -1.50
C ARG A 154 3.27 12.15 -0.36
N GLN A 155 3.34 10.88 0.03
CA GLN A 155 2.67 10.35 1.21
C GLN A 155 3.71 9.96 2.25
N VAL A 156 3.60 10.53 3.46
CA VAL A 156 4.43 10.13 4.60
C VAL A 156 4.16 8.67 4.94
N HIS A 157 5.25 7.90 5.10
CA HIS A 157 5.16 6.52 5.52
C HIS A 157 4.71 6.45 6.99
N SER A 158 3.91 5.43 7.31
CA SER A 158 3.49 5.14 8.68
C SER A 158 3.58 3.64 8.88
N LEU A 159 3.99 3.26 10.09
CA LEU A 159 4.13 1.85 10.46
C LEU A 159 2.80 1.12 10.28
N ALA A 160 2.88 -0.15 9.88
CA ALA A 160 1.72 -1.02 9.93
C ALA A 160 1.13 -1.03 11.36
N SER A 161 -0.20 -1.01 11.50
CA SER A 161 -0.86 -0.86 12.81
C SER A 161 -0.51 -1.96 13.83
N PHE A 162 -0.12 -3.12 13.35
CA PHE A 162 0.31 -4.27 14.15
C PHE A 162 1.84 -4.40 14.26
N ALA A 163 2.61 -3.52 13.63
CA ALA A 163 4.06 -3.46 13.79
C ALA A 163 4.43 -2.98 15.21
N ARG A 164 5.54 -3.48 15.73
CA ARG A 164 6.15 -3.05 16.99
C ARG A 164 7.63 -2.84 16.76
N ILE A 165 8.20 -1.80 17.36
CA ILE A 165 9.63 -1.56 17.34
C ILE A 165 10.22 -2.11 18.64
N GLN A 166 11.24 -2.95 18.52
CA GLN A 166 12.02 -3.49 19.63
C GLN A 166 13.50 -3.27 19.28
N ASN A 167 14.20 -2.41 20.02
CA ASN A 167 15.62 -2.10 19.78
C ASN A 167 15.93 -1.79 18.30
N GLU A 168 15.18 -0.85 17.68
CA GLU A 168 15.30 -0.45 16.26
C GLU A 168 14.95 -1.54 15.22
N ILE A 169 14.55 -2.73 15.66
CA ILE A 169 14.05 -3.81 14.82
C ILE A 169 12.52 -3.77 14.81
N VAL A 170 11.93 -3.88 13.62
CA VAL A 170 10.47 -3.98 13.47
C VAL A 170 10.06 -5.43 13.49
N VAL A 171 9.18 -5.77 14.42
CA VAL A 171 8.54 -7.09 14.49
C VAL A 171 7.04 -6.96 14.26
N TYR A 172 6.45 -8.01 13.70
CA TYR A 172 5.03 -8.03 13.32
C TYR A 172 4.28 -9.17 14.01
N PRO A 173 4.08 -9.09 15.34
CA PRO A 173 3.38 -10.12 16.07
C PRO A 173 1.93 -10.24 15.60
N GLN A 174 1.35 -11.44 15.72
CA GLN A 174 -0.09 -11.59 15.56
C GLN A 174 -0.81 -10.73 16.61
N VAL A 175 -1.74 -9.89 16.17
CA VAL A 175 -2.60 -9.13 17.08
C VAL A 175 -3.39 -10.15 17.90
N GLN A 176 -3.08 -10.25 19.19
CA GLN A 176 -3.98 -10.92 20.13
C GLN A 176 -5.22 -10.05 20.21
N GLU A 177 -6.38 -10.57 19.78
CA GLU A 177 -7.63 -9.93 20.14
C GLU A 177 -7.68 -9.93 21.66
N GLU A 178 -7.53 -8.75 22.28
CA GLU A 178 -7.90 -8.60 23.68
C GLU A 178 -9.34 -9.09 23.78
N VAL A 179 -9.53 -10.25 24.44
CA VAL A 179 -10.84 -10.71 24.84
C VAL A 179 -11.46 -9.54 25.57
N ARG A 180 -12.44 -8.88 24.93
CA ARG A 180 -13.25 -7.85 25.58
C ARG A 180 -13.83 -8.51 26.82
N ARG A 181 -13.18 -8.35 27.98
CA ARG A 181 -13.76 -8.73 29.26
C ARG A 181 -15.04 -7.95 29.34
N LYS A 182 -16.19 -8.64 29.17
CA LYS A 182 -17.50 -8.05 29.43
C LYS A 182 -17.39 -7.42 30.82
N ARG A 183 -17.56 -6.10 30.91
CA ARG A 183 -17.75 -5.46 32.21
C ARG A 183 -18.83 -6.27 32.94
N PRO A 184 -18.61 -6.73 34.18
CA PRO A 184 -19.66 -7.38 34.93
C PRO A 184 -20.87 -6.44 34.91
N GLY A 185 -22.00 -6.95 34.43
CA GLY A 185 -23.23 -6.18 34.34
C GLY A 185 -23.51 -5.59 35.71
N ARG A 186 -23.69 -4.27 35.77
CA ARG A 186 -24.13 -3.56 36.98
C ARG A 186 -25.39 -4.29 37.46
N ALA A 187 -25.34 -4.88 38.65
CA ALA A 187 -26.49 -5.48 39.29
C ALA A 187 -27.64 -4.47 39.24
N GLN A 188 -28.76 -4.86 38.64
CA GLN A 188 -29.97 -4.05 38.69
C GLN A 188 -30.44 -4.06 40.14
N ALA A 189 -30.55 -2.87 40.74
CA ALA A 189 -31.22 -2.72 42.02
C ALA A 189 -32.69 -3.10 41.81
N GLU A 190 -33.16 -4.10 42.54
CA GLU A 190 -34.57 -4.45 42.63
C GLU A 190 -35.35 -3.28 43.24
N LEU A 191 -36.09 -2.55 42.40
CA LEU A 191 -37.12 -1.63 42.88
C LEU A 191 -38.42 -2.42 43.00
N LYS A 192 -38.79 -2.72 44.25
CA LYS A 192 -40.10 -3.25 44.63
C LYS A 192 -41.17 -2.18 44.34
N PHE A 193 -42.20 -2.55 43.59
CA PHE A 193 -43.41 -1.75 43.43
C PHE A 193 -44.56 -2.50 44.10
N ASP A 194 -45.19 -1.85 45.07
CA ASP A 194 -46.37 -2.35 45.79
C ASP A 194 -47.61 -2.35 44.89
N ASP A 195 -48.35 -3.45 44.95
CA ASP A 195 -49.60 -3.72 44.23
C ASP A 195 -50.79 -2.96 44.83
N ARG A 196 -51.41 -2.06 44.06
CA ARG A 196 -52.86 -1.75 44.16
C ARG A 196 -53.47 -1.41 42.78
N GLU A 197 -54.33 -2.33 42.33
CA GLU A 197 -55.54 -2.22 41.50
C GLU A 197 -55.78 -0.98 40.59
N ALA A 198 -55.90 -1.19 39.28
CA ALA A 198 -57.21 -1.41 38.60
C ALA A 198 -57.18 -1.09 37.07
N ALA A 199 -57.89 -1.95 36.32
CA ALA A 199 -58.61 -1.68 35.06
C ALA A 199 -57.86 -1.33 33.74
N MET A 200 -57.68 -2.38 32.93
CA MET A 200 -58.09 -2.51 31.50
C MET A 200 -58.06 -1.28 30.57
N SER A 201 -57.19 -1.32 29.55
CA SER A 201 -57.56 -1.22 28.12
C SER A 201 -56.30 -1.07 27.25
N GLY A 202 -56.09 -2.01 26.32
CA GLY A 202 -54.91 -2.08 25.48
C GLY A 202 -54.70 -0.87 24.56
N LYS A 203 -53.50 -0.31 24.58
CA LYS A 203 -52.98 0.56 23.50
C LYS A 203 -51.55 0.18 23.14
N LYS A 204 -51.37 -0.32 21.91
CA LYS A 204 -50.08 -0.56 21.25
C LYS A 204 -49.19 0.69 21.34
N ARG A 205 -47.98 0.57 21.90
CA ARG A 205 -46.95 1.61 21.86
C ARG A 205 -46.54 1.87 20.40
N LYS A 206 -46.94 3.02 19.86
CA LYS A 206 -46.43 3.56 18.59
C LYS A 206 -45.00 4.05 18.79
N THR A 207 -44.03 3.47 18.08
CA THR A 207 -42.72 4.08 17.90
C THR A 207 -42.87 5.29 16.97
N LYS A 208 -42.84 6.49 17.55
CA LYS A 208 -42.80 7.75 16.79
C LYS A 208 -41.47 7.83 16.04
N PHE A 209 -41.49 7.58 14.73
CA PHE A 209 -40.43 8.04 13.85
C PHE A 209 -40.50 9.57 13.80
N THR A 210 -39.42 10.24 14.17
CA THR A 210 -39.32 11.71 14.12
C THR A 210 -39.51 12.20 12.68
N ALA A 211 -40.27 13.27 12.48
CA ALA A 211 -40.56 13.90 11.18
C ALA A 211 -39.32 14.12 10.27
N ALA A 212 -38.15 14.30 10.87
CA ALA A 212 -36.87 14.39 10.18
C ALA A 212 -36.48 13.14 9.36
N LYS A 213 -36.89 11.94 9.78
CA LYS A 213 -36.60 10.68 9.07
C LYS A 213 -37.52 10.47 7.88
N GLU A 214 -38.75 10.97 7.96
CA GLU A 214 -39.74 10.92 6.88
C GLU A 214 -39.40 11.91 5.76
N ALA A 215 -38.92 13.11 6.12
CA ALA A 215 -38.44 14.11 5.15
C ALA A 215 -37.26 13.58 4.31
N ARG A 216 -36.29 12.90 4.93
CA ARG A 216 -35.13 12.31 4.23
C ARG A 216 -35.53 11.19 3.26
N ARG A 217 -36.57 10.40 3.59
CA ARG A 217 -37.07 9.35 2.69
C ARG A 217 -37.77 9.94 1.47
N ARG A 218 -38.56 11.01 1.63
CA ARG A 218 -39.23 11.70 0.51
C ARG A 218 -38.23 12.36 -0.44
N ALA A 219 -37.17 12.99 0.09
CA ALA A 219 -36.12 13.59 -0.75
C ALA A 219 -35.38 12.55 -1.63
N ARG A 220 -35.15 11.33 -1.12
CA ARG A 220 -34.54 10.23 -1.92
C ARG A 220 -35.44 9.67 -3.02
N LEU A 221 -36.76 9.77 -2.87
CA LEU A 221 -37.72 9.26 -3.87
C LEU A 221 -38.02 10.29 -4.97
N ALA A 222 -37.80 11.58 -4.71
CA ALA A 222 -38.04 12.65 -5.67
C ALA A 222 -36.88 12.85 -6.68
N VAL A 223 -35.66 12.47 -6.31
CA VAL A 223 -34.50 12.52 -7.21
C VAL A 223 -34.34 11.15 -7.86
N GLY A 224 -34.94 10.98 -9.04
CA GLY A 224 -34.82 9.75 -9.84
C GLY A 224 -33.35 9.39 -10.06
N SER A 225 -32.96 8.18 -9.67
CA SER A 225 -31.62 7.66 -9.91
C SER A 225 -31.41 7.47 -11.42
N PRO A 226 -30.28 7.89 -12.03
CA PRO A 226 -30.03 7.64 -13.45
C PRO A 226 -29.94 6.12 -13.70
N ARG A 227 -30.62 5.66 -14.75
CA ARG A 227 -30.62 4.25 -15.16
C ARG A 227 -29.28 3.92 -15.81
N MET A 228 -28.35 3.33 -15.06
CA MET A 228 -27.11 2.80 -15.62
C MET A 228 -27.41 1.45 -16.28
N GLU A 229 -27.36 1.40 -17.61
CA GLU A 229 -27.49 0.16 -18.38
C GLU A 229 -26.29 -0.74 -18.11
N ARG A 230 -26.53 -1.92 -17.53
CA ARG A 230 -25.47 -2.89 -17.23
C ARG A 230 -25.03 -3.58 -18.53
N VAL A 231 -23.91 -3.16 -19.09
CA VAL A 231 -23.22 -3.94 -20.13
C VAL A 231 -22.53 -5.12 -19.45
N ILE A 232 -23.12 -6.31 -19.57
CA ILE A 232 -22.50 -7.57 -19.17
C ILE A 232 -21.55 -7.98 -20.31
N ALA A 233 -20.25 -7.96 -20.08
CA ALA A 233 -19.27 -8.44 -21.06
C ALA A 233 -19.36 -9.97 -21.20
N ASP A 234 -19.80 -10.45 -22.36
CA ASP A 234 -19.79 -11.87 -22.74
C ASP A 234 -18.34 -12.36 -22.91
N ARG A 235 -17.88 -13.20 -21.99
CA ARG A 235 -16.51 -13.74 -21.95
C ARG A 235 -16.25 -14.86 -22.99
N ARG A 236 -17.16 -15.13 -23.92
CA ARG A 236 -17.00 -16.20 -24.94
C ARG A 236 -16.72 -15.74 -26.37
N ARG A 237 -16.59 -14.44 -26.65
CA ARG A 237 -16.21 -13.96 -28.00
C ARG A 237 -14.69 -13.77 -28.13
N LYS A 238 -14.07 -14.58 -29.00
CA LYS A 238 -12.69 -14.41 -29.49
C LYS A 238 -12.61 -13.14 -30.35
N PRO A 239 -11.56 -12.30 -30.22
CA PRO A 239 -11.41 -11.11 -31.06
C PRO A 239 -11.21 -11.48 -32.54
N PRO A 240 -11.71 -10.67 -33.49
CA PRO A 240 -11.57 -10.96 -34.91
C PRO A 240 -10.10 -10.90 -35.37
N LYS A 241 -9.71 -11.85 -36.21
CA LYS A 241 -8.40 -11.89 -36.87
C LYS A 241 -8.42 -10.90 -38.04
N HIS A 242 -7.72 -9.78 -37.94
CA HIS A 242 -7.43 -8.97 -39.12
C HIS A 242 -6.28 -9.59 -39.91
N LYS A 243 -6.58 -9.95 -41.16
CA LYS A 243 -5.62 -10.29 -42.22
C LYS A 243 -4.98 -8.99 -42.75
N LYS A 244 -3.66 -9.03 -42.96
CA LYS A 244 -2.77 -8.07 -43.67
C LYS A 244 -3.23 -7.81 -45.14
N PRO A 245 -2.64 -6.90 -45.95
CA PRO A 245 -1.34 -6.17 -45.79
C PRO A 245 -1.35 -4.66 -46.18
N LEU A 246 -0.24 -3.95 -45.96
CA LEU A 246 0.15 -2.81 -46.80
C LEU A 246 1.64 -2.97 -47.13
N LYS A 247 1.90 -3.48 -48.34
CA LYS A 247 3.09 -3.15 -49.13
C LYS A 247 2.68 -1.93 -49.96
N ASP A 248 3.56 -0.93 -50.02
CA ASP A 248 3.97 -0.21 -51.24
C ASP A 248 4.57 1.15 -50.85
N LEU A 249 5.89 1.15 -50.67
CA LEU A 249 6.75 2.30 -50.92
C LEU A 249 7.85 1.83 -51.86
N ALA A 250 7.63 2.09 -53.15
CA ALA A 250 8.65 2.14 -54.18
C ALA A 250 8.19 3.20 -55.20
N GLU A 251 9.14 4.03 -55.67
CA GLU A 251 9.05 5.10 -56.68
C GLU A 251 8.56 6.48 -56.18
N ILE A 252 9.49 7.34 -55.74
CA ILE A 252 10.23 8.39 -56.49
C ILE A 252 11.38 8.87 -55.59
#